data_AF-A0A315ENZ5-F1
#
_entry.id   AF-A0A315ENZ5-F1
#
_cell.length_a   1.000
_cell.length_b   1.000
_cell.length_c   1.000
_cell.angle_alpha   90.00
_cell.angle_beta   90.00
_cell.angle_gamma   90.00
#
_symmetry.space_group_name_H-M   'P 1'
#
loop_
_entity.id
_entity.type
_entity.pdbx_description
1 polymer ?
#
loop_
_entity_poly.entity_id
_entity_poly.type
_entity_poly.pdbx_seq_one_letter_code
_entity_poly.pdbx_strand_id
1 'polypeptide(L)' 'MMKRIAFILLSVAALTACGEKAQTLGTKNDATAYSGATNSFVAPGWTAGDKTSWEQHLRARGQYGQNDNSRAP' A
#
# COMPACT_ATOMS: atom_id res chain seq x y z
N MET A 1 -46.94 17.15 19.18
CA MET A 1 -46.02 16.20 19.86
C MET A 1 -45.30 15.29 18.86
N MET A 2 -45.99 14.58 17.97
CA MET A 2 -45.37 13.62 17.03
C MET A 2 -44.29 14.20 16.09
N LYS A 3 -44.47 15.42 15.56
CA LYS A 3 -43.45 16.08 14.72
C LYS A 3 -42.12 16.32 15.46
N ARG A 4 -42.15 16.60 16.77
CA ARG A 4 -40.94 16.81 17.57
C ARG A 4 -40.20 15.50 17.79
N ILE A 5 -40.94 14.41 18.02
CA ILE A 5 -40.38 13.05 18.16
C ILE A 5 -39.71 12.62 16.85
N ALA A 6 -40.33 12.89 15.70
CA ALA A 6 -39.75 12.59 14.39
C ALA A 6 -38.42 13.33 14.15
N PHE A 7 -38.34 14.62 14.50
CA PHE A 7 -37.09 15.38 14.40
C PHE A 7 -35.99 14.85 15.34
N ILE A 8 -36.34 14.44 16.56
CA ILE A 8 -35.37 13.88 17.50
C ILE A 8 -34.79 12.56 16.97
N LEU A 9 -35.64 11.66 16.46
CA LEU A 9 -35.21 10.38 15.92
C LEU A 9 -34.32 10.53 14.69
N LEU A 10 -34.64 11.48 13.80
CA LEU A 10 -33.83 11.80 12.62
C LEU A 10 -32.43 12.30 13.02
N SER A 11 -32.36 13.20 14.01
CA SER A 11 -31.08 13.73 14.50
C SER A 11 -30.20 12.64 15.10
N VAL A 12 -30.77 11.73 15.89
CA VAL A 12 -30.01 10.61 16.48
C VAL A 12 -29.45 9.68 15.39
N ALA A 13 -30.22 9.37 14.35
CA ALA A 13 -29.77 8.55 13.24
C ALA A 13 -28.67 9.22 12.39
N ALA A 14 -28.71 10.55 12.24
CA ALA A 14 -27.66 11.30 11.53
C ALA A 14 -26.33 11.30 12.29
N LEU A 15 -26.36 11.28 13.63
CA LEU A 15 -25.15 11.25 14.46
C LEU A 15 -24.41 9.90 14.40
N THR A 16 -25.09 8.80 14.10
CA THR A 16 -24.44 7.48 13.95
C THR A 16 -23.79 7.26 12.59
N ALA A 17 -23.91 8.21 11.66
CA ALA A 17 -23.32 8.12 10.33
C ALA A 17 -21.78 8.13 10.32
N CYS A 18 -21.14 8.62 11.38
CA CYS A 18 -19.68 8.64 11.53
C CYS A 18 -19.15 7.56 12.50
N GLY A 19 -19.99 6.57 12.85
CA GLY A 19 -19.65 5.50 13.80
C GLY A 19 -19.00 4.27 13.15
N GLU A 20 -18.27 4.43 12.05
CA GLU A 20 -17.57 3.30 11.44
C GLU A 20 -16.55 2.72 12.42
N LYS A 21 -16.35 1.40 12.34
CA LYS A 21 -15.30 0.76 13.14
C LYS A 21 -13.98 1.39 12.75
N ALA A 22 -13.15 1.75 13.73
CA ALA A 22 -11.80 2.25 13.47
C ALA A 22 -11.10 1.34 12.44
N GLN A 23 -10.69 1.91 11.31
CA GLN A 23 -9.82 1.23 10.35
C GLN A 23 -8.46 1.05 11.02
N THR A 24 -8.32 -0.04 11.76
CA THR A 24 -7.02 -0.46 12.26
C THR A 24 -6.28 -1.13 11.10
N LEU A 25 -5.02 -0.77 10.95
CA LEU A 25 -4.11 -1.58 10.15
C LEU A 25 -3.96 -2.90 10.92
N GLY A 26 -4.71 -3.92 10.51
CA GLY A 26 -4.62 -5.25 11.13
C GLY A 26 -3.19 -5.79 11.07
N THR A 27 -2.89 -6.86 11.81
CA THR A 27 -1.54 -7.45 11.96
C THR A 27 -0.98 -8.13 10.71
N LYS A 28 -1.49 -7.81 9.52
CA LYS A 28 -0.93 -8.34 8.28
C LYS A 28 0.44 -7.68 8.05
N ASN A 29 1.48 -8.49 8.16
CA ASN A 29 2.79 -8.07 7.67
C ASN A 29 2.78 -8.24 6.16
N ASP A 30 3.11 -7.19 5.43
CA ASP A 30 3.33 -7.31 4.00
C ASP A 30 4.50 -8.28 3.74
N ALA A 31 4.47 -8.94 2.57
CA ALA A 31 5.58 -9.79 2.16
C ALA A 31 6.86 -8.95 2.03
N THR A 32 8.02 -9.55 2.27
CA THR A 32 9.29 -8.85 2.11
C THR A 32 9.46 -8.38 0.67
N ALA A 33 10.09 -7.22 0.44
CA ALA A 33 10.20 -6.66 -0.91
C ALA A 33 10.92 -7.57 -1.92
N TYR A 34 11.81 -8.46 -1.43
CA TYR A 34 12.55 -9.42 -2.24
C TYR A 34 11.85 -10.79 -2.39
N SER A 35 10.72 -11.03 -1.72
CA SER A 35 9.96 -12.29 -1.85
C SER A 35 9.55 -12.56 -3.30
N GLY A 36 9.27 -11.49 -4.06
CA GLY A 36 9.07 -11.53 -5.50
C GLY A 36 7.78 -12.23 -5.96
N ALA A 37 7.46 -12.09 -7.24
CA ALA A 37 6.31 -12.77 -7.83
C ALA A 37 6.70 -14.17 -8.30
N THR A 38 5.78 -15.13 -8.22
CA THR A 38 5.91 -16.48 -8.78
C THR A 38 5.00 -16.63 -9.99
N ASN A 39 5.24 -15.81 -11.01
CA ASN A 39 4.48 -15.81 -12.26
C ASN A 39 5.39 -15.57 -13.47
N SER A 40 4.82 -15.64 -14.68
CA SER A 40 5.56 -15.52 -15.94
C SER A 40 6.00 -14.09 -16.29
N PHE A 41 5.67 -13.09 -15.46
CA PHE A 41 6.00 -11.68 -15.69
C PHE A 41 7.20 -11.20 -14.87
N VAL A 42 7.87 -12.12 -14.18
CA VAL A 42 9.13 -11.89 -13.48
C VAL A 42 10.21 -11.58 -14.51
N ALA A 43 10.97 -10.50 -14.28
CA ALA A 43 12.07 -10.11 -15.15
C ALA A 43 13.09 -11.26 -15.28
N PRO A 44 13.54 -11.59 -16.51
CA PRO A 44 14.54 -12.65 -16.72
C PRO A 44 15.80 -12.41 -15.89
N GLY A 45 16.31 -13.48 -15.26
CA GLY A 45 17.51 -13.43 -14.41
C GLY A 45 17.27 -13.00 -12.95
N TRP A 46 16.03 -12.65 -12.57
CA TRP A 46 15.66 -12.43 -11.18
C TRP A 46 15.03 -13.67 -10.56
N THR A 47 15.49 -14.03 -9.36
CA THR A 47 14.98 -15.16 -8.57
C THR A 47 14.16 -14.63 -7.39
N ALA A 48 12.90 -15.05 -7.30
CA ALA A 48 12.03 -14.74 -6.16
C ALA A 48 12.65 -15.23 -4.84
N GLY A 49 12.68 -14.37 -3.83
CA GLY A 49 13.30 -14.65 -2.53
C GLY A 49 14.78 -14.31 -2.43
N ASP A 50 15.47 -14.03 -3.54
CA ASP A 50 16.89 -13.64 -3.51
C ASP A 50 17.04 -12.14 -3.19
N LYS A 51 17.31 -11.86 -1.92
CA LYS A 51 17.54 -10.50 -1.42
C LYS A 51 18.75 -9.84 -2.08
N THR A 52 19.85 -10.56 -2.28
CA THR A 52 21.10 -9.98 -2.80
C THR A 52 20.91 -9.57 -4.26
N SER A 53 20.32 -10.44 -5.08
CA SER A 53 19.99 -10.16 -6.47
C SER A 53 19.01 -8.97 -6.57
N TRP A 54 17.97 -8.94 -5.72
CA TRP A 54 17.02 -7.84 -5.66
C TRP A 54 17.68 -6.48 -5.35
N GLU A 55 18.53 -6.42 -4.33
CA GLU A 55 19.25 -5.19 -3.98
C GLU A 55 20.20 -4.74 -5.08
N GLN A 56 20.92 -5.66 -5.71
CA GLN A 56 21.82 -5.36 -6.83
C GLN A 56 21.05 -4.78 -8.01
N HIS A 57 19.89 -5.36 -8.34
CA HIS A 57 19.04 -4.88 -9.42
C HIS A 57 18.54 -3.44 -9.15
N LEU A 58 18.15 -3.14 -7.92
CA LEU A 58 17.77 -1.78 -7.52
C LEU A 58 18.95 -0.80 -7.58
N ARG A 59 20.14 -1.18 -7.11
CA ARG A 59 21.34 -0.34 -7.21
C ARG A 59 21.67 -0.03 -8.67
N ALA A 60 21.66 -1.03 -9.54
CA ALA A 60 21.91 -0.83 -10.97
C ALA A 60 20.86 0.09 -11.62
N ARG A 61 19.57 -0.10 -11.31
CA ARG A 61 18.49 0.78 -11.80
C ARG A 61 18.71 2.22 -11.34
N GLY A 62 19.00 2.43 -10.06
CA GLY A 62 19.26 3.74 -9.49
C GLY A 62 20.43 4.41 -10.20
N GLN A 63 21.56 3.71 -10.33
CA GLN A 63 22.79 4.31 -10.87
C GLN A 63 22.71 4.64 -12.37
N TYR A 64 22.14 3.74 -13.18
CA TYR A 64 22.25 3.82 -14.64
C TYR A 64 20.96 4.25 -15.35
N GLY A 65 19.81 4.09 -14.70
CA GLY A 65 18.50 4.26 -15.33
C GLY A 65 17.64 5.41 -14.79
N GLN A 66 17.91 5.90 -13.56
CA GLN A 66 17.04 6.85 -12.86
C GLN A 66 17.81 7.95 -12.10
N ASN A 67 19.13 8.02 -12.27
CA ASN A 67 19.95 9.06 -11.66
C ASN A 67 20.37 10.06 -12.74
N ASP A 68 19.78 11.25 -12.70
CA ASP A 68 20.07 12.32 -13.65
C ASP A 68 21.46 12.93 -13.41
N ASN A 69 22.02 12.78 -12.20
CA ASN A 69 23.32 13.32 -11.83
C ASN A 69 24.47 12.44 -12.33
N SER A 70 24.27 11.14 -12.54
CA SER A 70 25.31 10.24 -13.04
C SER A 70 25.61 10.44 -14.53
N ARG A 71 24.85 11.29 -15.23
CA ARG A 71 25.08 11.72 -16.62
C ARG A 71 25.37 13.22 -16.76
N ALA A 72 25.50 13.94 -15.63
CA ALA A 72 25.91 15.34 -15.67
C ALA A 72 27.38 15.43 -16.16
N PRO A 73 27.70 16.41 -17.03
CA PRO A 73 29.02 16.54 -17.66
C PRO A 73 30.15 16.85 -16.67
#